data_AF-A0A430PZI3-F1
#
_entry.id   AF-A0A430PZI3-F1
#
_cell.length_a   1.000
_cell.length_b   1.000
_cell.length_c   1.000
_cell.angle_alpha   90.00
_cell.angle_beta   90.00
_cell.angle_gamma   90.00
#
_symmetry.space_group_name_H-M   'P 1'
#
loop_
_entity.id
_entity.type
_entity.pdbx_description
1 polymer ?
#
loop_
_entity_poly.entity_id
_entity_poly.type
_entity_poly.pdbx_seq_one_letter_code
_entity_poly.pdbx_strand_id
1 'polypeptide(L)'
;IQHINLVLISVHLKASGLRNSQIGRTISEIESLGYLVQAFYETQPRGTYLIIAGDFNLFPTHEVYRVLRERGLWPVLKGEQQTTMNYSKSRSNHFRAYDNAWLSANLSLTSESTIRWTGDSGVILKGLRHPLIPEETGSGANGFVSDHAPIWFDIHLT
;
A
#
# COMPACT_ATOMS: atom_id res chain seq x y z
N ILE A 1 2.02 -32.47 2.02
CA ILE A 1 2.45 -31.06 2.02
C ILE A 1 1.33 -30.27 1.37
N GLN A 2 0.67 -29.38 2.10
CA GLN A 2 -0.39 -28.53 1.54
C GLN A 2 0.30 -27.41 0.76
N HIS A 3 0.00 -27.27 -0.53
CA HIS A 3 0.56 -26.19 -1.35
C HIS A 3 -0.23 -24.91 -1.10
N ILE A 4 0.47 -23.85 -0.74
CA ILE A 4 -0.11 -22.52 -0.53
C ILE A 4 0.35 -21.63 -1.68
N ASN A 5 -0.63 -21.10 -2.41
CA ASN A 5 -0.37 -20.20 -3.53
C ASN A 5 -0.68 -18.78 -3.09
N LEU A 6 0.36 -17.95 -3.02
CA LEU A 6 0.24 -16.52 -2.76
C LEU A 6 0.60 -15.76 -4.03
N VAL A 7 -0.30 -14.89 -4.50
CA VAL A 7 -0.05 -13.97 -5.60
C VAL A 7 0.10 -12.57 -5.04
N LEU A 8 1.28 -11.99 -5.26
CA LEU A 8 1.60 -10.62 -4.92
C LEU A 8 1.61 -9.78 -6.19
N ILE A 9 0.85 -8.69 -6.19
CA ILE A 9 0.80 -7.70 -7.26
C ILE A 9 1.39 -6.41 -6.72
N SER A 10 2.45 -5.93 -7.37
CA SER A 10 3.02 -4.62 -7.09
C SER A 10 2.40 -3.56 -8.00
N VAL A 11 1.98 -2.43 -7.42
CA VAL A 11 1.42 -1.30 -8.16
C VAL A 11 2.16 0.00 -7.82
N HIS A 12 2.20 0.90 -8.80
CA HIS A 12 2.54 2.29 -8.58
C HIS A 12 1.61 3.12 -9.45
N LEU A 13 0.55 3.64 -8.83
CA LEU A 13 -0.52 4.35 -9.54
C LEU A 13 -0.13 5.79 -9.83
N LYS A 14 -0.81 6.39 -10.79
CA LYS A 14 -0.52 7.75 -11.22
C LYS A 14 -0.63 8.73 -10.05
N ALA A 15 0.45 9.47 -9.79
CA ALA A 15 0.41 10.60 -8.87
C ALA A 15 -0.59 11.67 -9.34
N SER A 16 -1.31 12.28 -8.39
CA SER A 16 -2.40 13.24 -8.64
C SER A 16 -1.95 14.48 -9.44
N GLY A 17 -0.64 14.70 -9.57
CA GLY A 17 -0.04 15.80 -10.32
C GLY A 17 -0.22 17.15 -9.65
N LEU A 18 0.36 18.20 -10.24
CA LEU A 18 0.13 19.56 -9.75
C LEU A 18 -1.37 19.89 -9.82
N ARG A 19 -1.91 20.43 -8.71
CA ARG A 19 -3.32 20.82 -8.58
C ARG A 19 -4.32 19.71 -8.91
N ASN A 20 -4.00 18.45 -8.57
CA ASN A 20 -4.86 17.28 -8.79
C ASN A 20 -5.22 17.03 -10.27
N SER A 21 -4.42 17.54 -11.21
CA SER A 21 -4.67 17.41 -12.66
C SER A 21 -4.75 15.96 -13.17
N GLN A 22 -4.29 14.99 -12.39
CA GLN A 22 -4.28 13.57 -12.75
C GLN A 22 -5.14 12.71 -11.81
N ILE A 23 -5.89 13.31 -10.87
CA ILE A 23 -6.68 12.53 -9.90
C ILE A 23 -7.71 11.62 -10.58
N GLY A 24 -8.30 12.06 -11.69
CA GLY A 24 -9.23 11.23 -12.48
C GLY A 24 -8.57 9.99 -13.07
N ARG A 25 -7.28 10.08 -13.42
CA ARG A 25 -6.51 8.93 -13.88
C ARG A 25 -6.20 7.97 -12.73
N THR A 26 -5.78 8.48 -11.57
CA THR A 26 -5.58 7.66 -10.36
C THR A 26 -6.85 6.90 -9.98
N ILE A 27 -8.01 7.58 -10.02
CA ILE A 27 -9.33 6.99 -9.77
C ILE A 27 -9.62 5.87 -10.77
N SER A 28 -9.46 6.12 -12.08
CA SER A 28 -9.69 5.13 -13.12
C SER A 28 -8.77 3.91 -13.01
N GLU A 29 -7.51 4.11 -12.60
CA GLU A 29 -6.57 3.02 -12.34
C GLU A 29 -7.02 2.17 -11.13
N ILE A 30 -7.53 2.79 -10.04
CA ILE A 30 -8.09 2.05 -8.90
C ILE A 30 -9.36 1.29 -9.28
N GLU A 31 -10.25 1.89 -10.05
CA GLU A 31 -11.43 1.19 -10.60
C GLU A 31 -11.01 -0.01 -11.45
N SER A 32 -9.93 0.14 -12.22
CA SER A 32 -9.36 -0.94 -13.03
C SER A 32 -8.84 -2.11 -12.20
N LEU A 33 -8.29 -1.84 -11.00
CA LEU A 33 -7.92 -2.89 -10.05
C LEU A 33 -9.11 -3.74 -9.61
N GLY A 34 -10.33 -3.17 -9.59
CA GLY A 34 -11.56 -3.93 -9.37
C GLY A 34 -11.77 -5.04 -10.40
N TYR A 35 -11.56 -4.75 -11.68
CA TYR A 35 -11.64 -5.77 -12.73
C TYR A 35 -10.53 -6.82 -12.59
N LEU A 36 -9.32 -6.39 -12.20
CA LEU A 36 -8.21 -7.30 -11.96
C LEU A 36 -8.52 -8.28 -10.81
N VAL A 37 -9.09 -7.79 -9.70
CA VAL A 37 -9.50 -8.64 -8.56
C VAL A 37 -10.59 -9.62 -8.99
N GLN A 38 -11.56 -9.17 -9.78
CA GLN A 38 -12.61 -10.03 -10.29
C GLN A 38 -12.03 -11.17 -11.15
N ALA A 39 -11.18 -10.82 -12.13
CA ALA A 39 -10.53 -11.79 -12.99
C ALA A 39 -9.63 -12.76 -12.20
N PHE A 40 -8.96 -12.30 -11.14
CA PHE A 40 -8.21 -13.17 -10.24
C PHE A 40 -9.11 -14.24 -9.62
N TYR A 41 -10.24 -13.86 -9.01
CA TYR A 41 -11.14 -14.83 -8.39
C TYR A 41 -11.81 -15.79 -9.38
N GLU A 42 -12.02 -15.36 -10.62
CA GLU A 42 -12.60 -16.19 -11.68
C GLU A 42 -11.61 -17.21 -12.26
N THR A 43 -10.31 -16.88 -12.25
CA THR A 43 -9.28 -17.66 -12.96
C THR A 43 -8.37 -18.46 -12.04
N GLN A 44 -8.18 -18.03 -10.79
CA GLN A 44 -7.27 -18.70 -9.88
C GLN A 44 -7.94 -19.84 -9.10
N PRO A 45 -7.21 -20.93 -8.81
CA PRO A 45 -7.73 -22.02 -7.99
C PRO A 45 -8.16 -21.53 -6.60
N ARG A 46 -9.19 -22.16 -6.04
CA ARG A 46 -9.57 -21.97 -4.63
C ARG A 46 -8.36 -22.25 -3.73
N GLY A 47 -8.19 -21.43 -2.69
CA GLY A 47 -7.02 -21.50 -1.81
C GLY A 47 -5.80 -20.72 -2.32
N THR A 48 -5.95 -19.95 -3.40
CA THR A 48 -4.96 -18.93 -3.79
C THR A 48 -5.27 -17.62 -3.07
N TYR A 49 -4.25 -17.02 -2.47
CA TYR A 49 -4.34 -15.77 -1.71
C TYR A 49 -3.82 -14.61 -2.55
N LEU A 50 -4.41 -13.42 -2.41
CA LEU A 50 -4.04 -12.23 -3.17
C LEU A 50 -3.58 -11.11 -2.25
N ILE A 51 -2.47 -10.48 -2.61
CA ILE A 51 -2.00 -9.22 -2.04
C ILE A 51 -1.76 -8.24 -3.18
N ILE A 52 -2.31 -7.03 -3.07
CA ILE A 52 -1.99 -5.90 -3.96
C ILE A 52 -1.30 -4.82 -3.13
N ALA A 53 -0.03 -4.54 -3.39
CA ALA A 53 0.77 -3.63 -2.58
C ALA A 53 1.55 -2.61 -3.41
N GLY A 54 1.77 -1.42 -2.83
CA GLY A 54 2.60 -0.39 -3.42
C GLY A 54 2.07 1.02 -3.16
N ASP A 55 2.49 1.96 -4.00
CA ASP A 55 2.08 3.36 -3.93
C ASP A 55 0.82 3.57 -4.77
N PHE A 56 -0.30 3.82 -4.11
CA PHE A 56 -1.57 4.07 -4.78
C PHE A 56 -1.82 5.55 -5.07
N ASN A 57 -0.94 6.45 -4.60
CA ASN A 57 -1.04 7.89 -4.78
C ASN A 57 -2.40 8.50 -4.35
N LEU A 58 -3.13 7.81 -3.47
CA LEU A 58 -4.44 8.21 -2.96
C LEU A 58 -4.68 7.61 -1.57
N PHE A 59 -5.25 8.41 -0.66
CA PHE A 59 -5.54 7.98 0.71
C PHE A 59 -6.45 6.74 0.75
N PRO A 60 -6.16 5.72 1.58
CA PRO A 60 -6.93 4.47 1.62
C PRO A 60 -8.39 4.67 2.07
N THR A 61 -8.70 5.81 2.72
CA THR A 61 -10.06 6.20 3.10
C THR A 61 -10.89 6.76 1.93
N HIS A 62 -10.28 7.03 0.77
CA HIS A 62 -10.99 7.53 -0.40
C HIS A 62 -12.07 6.53 -0.86
N GLU A 63 -13.20 7.06 -1.33
CA GLU A 63 -14.39 6.27 -1.65
C GLU A 63 -14.18 5.31 -2.83
N VAL A 64 -13.31 5.67 -3.79
CA VAL A 64 -12.99 4.83 -4.97
C VAL A 64 -12.52 3.42 -4.60
N TYR A 65 -11.85 3.25 -3.45
CA TYR A 65 -11.43 1.94 -2.96
C TYR A 65 -12.58 1.04 -2.53
N ARG A 66 -13.82 1.54 -2.53
CA ARG A 66 -15.02 0.72 -2.36
C ARG A 66 -15.04 -0.44 -3.35
N VAL A 67 -14.52 -0.24 -4.57
CA VAL A 67 -14.42 -1.29 -5.60
C VAL A 67 -13.59 -2.50 -5.13
N LEU A 68 -12.56 -2.28 -4.31
CA LEU A 68 -11.72 -3.34 -3.73
C LEU A 68 -12.40 -3.96 -2.50
N ARG A 69 -12.98 -3.13 -1.63
CA ARG A 69 -13.69 -3.59 -0.42
C ARG A 69 -14.89 -4.46 -0.73
N GLU A 70 -15.69 -4.08 -1.72
CA GLU A 70 -16.85 -4.86 -2.20
C GLU A 70 -16.43 -6.23 -2.77
N ARG A 71 -15.16 -6.38 -3.17
CA ARG A 71 -14.55 -7.63 -3.62
C ARG A 71 -13.76 -8.34 -2.51
N GLY A 72 -13.97 -7.93 -1.25
CA GLY A 72 -13.39 -8.58 -0.09
C GLY A 72 -11.90 -8.30 0.12
N LEU A 73 -11.33 -7.25 -0.46
CA LEU A 73 -9.98 -6.80 -0.11
C LEU A 73 -10.01 -5.80 1.03
N TRP A 74 -9.02 -5.91 1.92
CA TRP A 74 -8.89 -5.06 3.11
C TRP A 74 -7.51 -4.42 3.15
N PRO A 75 -7.42 -3.11 3.45
CA PRO A 75 -6.14 -2.45 3.55
C PRO A 75 -5.45 -2.81 4.87
N VAL A 76 -4.13 -2.96 4.83
CA VAL A 76 -3.28 -3.18 6.00
C VAL A 76 -3.21 -1.90 6.84
N LEU A 77 -2.93 -0.77 6.20
CA LEU A 77 -2.87 0.53 6.86
C LEU A 77 -4.21 1.26 6.77
N LYS A 78 -4.68 1.82 7.89
CA LYS A 78 -5.98 2.51 7.98
C LYS A 78 -5.96 3.95 7.45
N GLY A 79 -4.80 4.42 6.98
CA GLY A 79 -4.60 5.80 6.52
C GLY A 79 -4.30 6.79 7.65
N GLU A 80 -3.95 6.30 8.84
CA GLU A 80 -3.52 7.10 9.99
C GLU A 80 -1.98 7.11 10.14
N GLN A 81 -1.28 6.26 9.40
CA GLN A 81 0.19 6.16 9.35
C GLN A 81 0.81 6.91 8.15
N GLN A 82 1.75 7.82 8.39
CA GLN A 82 2.38 8.65 7.36
C GLN A 82 3.36 7.80 6.57
N THR A 83 3.23 7.77 5.24
CA THR A 83 4.13 7.00 4.38
C THR A 83 5.06 7.87 3.53
N THR A 84 4.93 9.20 3.57
CA THR A 84 5.87 10.12 2.88
C THR A 84 6.77 10.86 3.87
N MET A 85 8.03 11.13 3.54
CA MET A 85 9.04 11.72 4.43
C MET A 85 9.11 13.26 4.41
N ASN A 86 8.20 13.94 3.72
CA ASN A 86 8.22 15.40 3.54
C ASN A 86 8.16 16.19 4.86
N TYR A 87 9.25 16.90 5.17
CA TYR A 87 9.34 17.91 6.23
C TYR A 87 9.31 19.33 5.64
N SER A 88 8.24 19.72 4.96
CA SER A 88 8.09 21.14 4.59
C SER A 88 7.83 21.96 5.87
N LYS A 89 8.83 22.73 6.33
CA LYS A 89 8.73 23.61 7.51
C LYS A 89 7.72 24.76 7.33
N SER A 90 7.23 25.02 6.11
CA SER A 90 6.24 26.06 5.84
C SER A 90 4.89 25.46 5.45
N ARG A 91 3.97 25.52 6.43
CA ARG A 91 2.52 25.48 6.30
C ARG A 91 1.92 24.16 5.81
N SER A 92 1.19 23.54 6.74
CA SER A 92 0.36 22.34 6.66
C SER A 92 1.12 21.03 6.48
N ASN A 93 1.33 20.35 7.61
CA ASN A 93 1.58 18.90 7.68
C ASN A 93 0.42 18.18 6.99
N HIS A 94 0.43 18.13 5.66
CA HIS A 94 -0.42 17.23 4.91
C HIS A 94 0.22 15.85 5.07
N PHE A 95 -0.14 15.20 6.16
CA PHE A 95 0.01 13.78 6.36
C PHE A 95 -0.45 13.06 5.07
N ARG A 96 0.43 12.28 4.44
CA ARG A 96 0.12 11.51 3.23
C ARG A 96 0.39 10.03 3.50
N ALA A 97 -0.64 9.22 3.30
CA ALA A 97 -0.62 7.77 3.43
C ALA A 97 -1.06 7.18 2.10
N TYR A 98 -0.10 7.04 1.18
CA TYR A 98 -0.36 6.58 -0.18
C TYR A 98 0.08 5.13 -0.41
N ASP A 99 1.03 4.67 0.40
CA ASP A 99 1.54 3.31 0.36
C ASP A 99 0.66 2.40 1.21
N ASN A 100 0.26 1.26 0.65
CA ASN A 100 -0.54 0.27 1.38
C ASN A 100 -0.35 -1.14 0.80
N ALA A 101 -0.90 -2.13 1.50
CA ALA A 101 -1.13 -3.46 0.99
C ALA A 101 -2.61 -3.82 1.20
N TRP A 102 -3.23 -4.41 0.18
CA TRP A 102 -4.62 -4.86 0.20
C TRP A 102 -4.66 -6.37 0.15
N LEU A 103 -5.21 -6.98 1.19
CA LEU A 103 -5.22 -8.43 1.38
C LEU A 103 -6.60 -9.00 1.03
N SER A 104 -6.65 -10.13 0.34
CA SER A 104 -7.90 -10.88 0.15
C SER A 104 -8.48 -11.36 1.49
N ALA A 105 -9.82 -11.48 1.59
CA ALA A 105 -10.52 -11.81 2.84
C ALA A 105 -10.05 -13.10 3.52
N ASN A 106 -9.57 -14.08 2.74
CA ASN A 106 -9.02 -15.33 3.25
C ASN A 106 -7.63 -15.19 3.92
N LEU A 107 -7.00 -14.01 3.84
CA LEU A 107 -5.82 -13.63 4.64
C LEU A 107 -6.18 -12.81 5.89
N SER A 108 -7.46 -12.50 6.11
CA SER A 108 -7.88 -11.63 7.22
C SER A 108 -7.59 -12.25 8.60
N LEU A 109 -7.58 -11.38 9.61
CA LEU A 109 -7.43 -11.76 11.03
C LEU A 109 -8.43 -12.83 11.49
N THR A 110 -9.63 -12.83 10.92
CA THR A 110 -10.73 -13.76 11.26
C THR A 110 -10.76 -14.98 10.35
N SER A 111 -9.76 -15.17 9.51
CA SER A 111 -9.67 -16.33 8.62
C SER A 111 -9.21 -17.57 9.40
N GLU A 112 -9.92 -18.68 9.20
CA GLU A 112 -9.52 -20.03 9.68
C GLU A 112 -8.49 -20.70 8.76
N SER A 113 -7.91 -19.92 7.84
CA SER A 113 -6.84 -20.36 6.94
C SER A 113 -5.54 -20.65 7.69
N THR A 114 -4.76 -21.60 7.19
CA THR A 114 -3.39 -21.87 7.67
C THR A 114 -2.42 -20.71 7.39
N ILE A 115 -2.77 -19.81 6.47
CA ILE A 115 -2.06 -18.56 6.21
C ILE A 115 -2.97 -17.37 6.52
N ARG A 116 -2.50 -16.46 7.37
CA ARG A 116 -3.27 -15.28 7.79
C ARG A 116 -2.38 -14.11 8.17
N TRP A 117 -2.90 -12.91 8.03
CA TRP A 117 -2.32 -11.70 8.60
C TRP A 117 -2.41 -11.74 10.12
N THR A 118 -1.32 -11.39 10.81
CA THR A 118 -1.27 -11.37 12.28
C THR A 118 -2.00 -10.17 12.88
N GLY A 119 -2.30 -9.15 12.07
CA GLY A 119 -2.76 -7.84 12.54
C GLY A 119 -1.61 -6.85 12.72
N ASP A 120 -0.38 -7.34 12.78
CA ASP A 120 0.80 -6.50 12.91
C ASP A 120 1.16 -5.87 11.58
N SER A 121 1.36 -4.56 11.62
CA SER A 121 1.77 -3.75 10.48
C SER A 121 2.26 -2.39 10.93
N GLY A 122 2.97 -1.69 10.05
CA GLY A 122 3.37 -0.33 10.32
C GLY A 122 4.21 0.29 9.23
N VAL A 123 4.77 1.44 9.55
CA VAL A 123 5.65 2.21 8.67
C VAL A 123 7.02 2.33 9.31
N ILE A 124 8.07 2.03 8.57
CA ILE A 124 9.46 2.12 9.02
C ILE A 124 9.90 3.58 8.88
N LEU A 125 9.96 4.31 9.99
CA LEU A 125 10.35 5.74 10.01
C LEU A 125 11.77 5.97 10.53
N LYS A 126 12.45 4.93 11.02
CA LYS A 126 13.79 5.00 11.60
C LYS A 126 14.83 4.42 10.64
N GLY A 127 16.05 4.94 10.69
CA GLY A 127 17.18 4.42 9.90
C GLY A 127 17.08 4.68 8.40
N LEU A 128 16.16 5.54 7.94
CA LEU A 128 15.97 5.85 6.52
C LEU A 128 16.95 6.91 5.97
N ARG A 129 17.99 7.27 6.73
CA ARG A 129 18.97 8.28 6.33
C ARG A 129 20.33 7.64 6.12
N HIS A 130 21.05 8.11 5.10
CA HIS A 130 22.34 7.56 4.74
C HIS A 130 23.41 8.66 4.55
N PRO A 131 24.59 8.57 5.19
CA PRO A 131 25.62 9.61 5.14
C PRO A 131 26.08 10.00 3.74
N LEU A 132 25.98 9.10 2.75
CA LEU A 132 26.36 9.37 1.36
C LEU A 132 25.24 9.96 0.49
N ILE A 133 24.03 10.12 1.01
CA ILE A 133 22.92 10.73 0.28
C ILE A 133 22.88 12.22 0.62
N PRO A 134 22.83 13.11 -0.38
CA PRO A 134 22.64 14.53 -0.14
C PRO A 134 21.32 14.82 0.57
N GLU A 135 21.31 15.75 1.52
CA GLU A 135 20.06 16.22 2.14
C GLU A 135 19.15 16.93 1.11
N GLU A 136 17.87 17.09 1.44
CA GLU A 136 16.85 17.65 0.51
C GLU A 136 17.21 19.04 -0.04
N THR A 137 18.00 19.83 0.69
CA THR A 137 18.47 21.16 0.24
C THR A 137 19.67 21.09 -0.69
N GLY A 138 20.22 19.90 -0.96
CA GLY A 138 21.37 19.67 -1.84
C GLY A 138 22.72 20.12 -1.26
N SER A 139 22.75 20.61 -0.03
CA SER A 139 23.94 21.23 0.60
C SER A 139 24.49 20.48 1.81
N GLY A 140 23.92 19.32 2.15
CA GLY A 140 24.29 18.50 3.32
C GLY A 140 24.46 17.02 2.98
N ALA A 141 24.90 16.24 3.95
CA ALA A 141 25.02 14.78 3.92
C ALA A 141 23.98 14.17 4.88
N ASN A 142 23.69 12.87 4.77
CA ASN A 142 22.68 12.17 5.59
C ASN A 142 21.21 12.40 5.18
N GLY A 143 20.98 12.50 3.87
CA GLY A 143 19.65 12.56 3.26
C GLY A 143 18.86 11.26 3.37
N PHE A 144 17.56 11.33 3.07
CA PHE A 144 16.68 10.17 3.07
C PHE A 144 16.93 9.27 1.86
N VAL A 145 16.83 7.95 2.06
CA VAL A 145 16.93 6.95 0.97
C VAL A 145 15.75 7.02 -0.01
N SER A 146 14.62 7.56 0.43
CA SER A 146 13.41 7.79 -0.36
C SER A 146 12.56 8.88 0.30
N ASP A 147 11.77 9.58 -0.49
CA ASP A 147 10.70 10.47 -0.03
C ASP A 147 9.45 9.70 0.44
N HIS A 148 9.45 8.37 0.32
CA HIS A 148 8.48 7.45 0.91
C HIS A 148 9.14 6.54 1.96
N ALA A 149 8.36 6.15 2.96
CA ALA A 149 8.75 5.25 4.02
C ALA A 149 8.24 3.84 3.71
N PRO A 150 9.07 2.79 3.87
CA PRO A 150 8.63 1.42 3.71
C PRO A 150 7.50 1.07 4.67
N ILE A 151 6.53 0.29 4.19
CA ILE A 151 5.50 -0.32 5.02
C ILE A 151 5.87 -1.79 5.29
N TRP A 152 5.40 -2.32 6.41
CA TRP A 152 5.55 -3.74 6.74
C TRP A 152 4.24 -4.29 7.28
N PHE A 153 4.06 -5.60 7.13
CA PHE A 153 2.97 -6.37 7.72
C PHE A 153 3.37 -7.84 7.79
N ASP A 154 2.84 -8.54 8.78
CA ASP A 154 3.27 -9.90 9.08
C ASP A 154 2.21 -10.93 8.64
N ILE A 155 2.62 -11.86 7.79
CA ILE A 155 1.81 -13.01 7.39
C ILE A 155 2.36 -14.24 8.11
N HIS A 156 1.51 -14.88 8.89
CA HIS A 156 1.83 -16.10 9.60
C HIS A 156 1.35 -17.33 8.84
N LEU A 157 2.16 -18.38 8.87
CA LEU A 157 1.88 -19.67 8.28
C LEU A 157 1.97 -20.77 9.36
N THR A 158 0.88 -21.47 9.60
CA THR A 158 0.78 -22.64 10.48
C THR A 158 0.82 -23.95 9.71
#